data_AF-A0A2A7X0V4-F1
#
_entry.id   AF-A0A2A7X0V4-F1
#
_cell.length_a   1.000
_cell.length_b   1.000
_cell.length_c   1.000
_cell.angle_alpha   90.00
_cell.angle_beta   90.00
_cell.angle_gamma   90.00
#
_symmetry.space_group_name_H-M   'P 1'
#
loop_
_entity.id
_entity.type
_entity.pdbx_description
1 polymer ?
#
loop_
_entity_poly.entity_id
_entity_poly.type
_entity_poly.pdbx_seq_one_letter_code
_entity_poly.pdbx_strand_id
1 'polypeptide(L)' 'MKNLFIGGIGILSSILLLGMTLITAAVYSLYVAKPYGAHYNWRLGPFGSVLFTIGLIPLVISLIFFFIGINFIKKGINE' A
#
# COMPACT_ATOMS: atom_id res chain seq x y z
N MET A 1 21.24 17.69 -2.67
CA MET A 1 21.36 16.48 -1.81
C MET A 1 20.19 16.26 -0.87
N LYS A 2 19.78 17.22 -0.02
CA LYS A 2 18.67 17.03 0.96
C LYS A 2 17.37 16.48 0.33
N ASN A 3 16.96 17.05 -0.80
CA ASN A 3 15.73 16.66 -1.49
C ASN A 3 15.79 15.24 -2.08
N LEU A 4 16.97 14.80 -2.55
CA LEU A 4 17.20 13.42 -3.01
C LEU A 4 17.01 12.42 -1.87
N PHE A 5 17.54 12.69 -0.67
CA PHE A 5 17.35 11.81 0.49
C PHE A 5 15.89 11.73 0.92
N ILE A 6 15.19 12.86 1.02
CA ILE A 6 13.77 12.90 1.37
C ILE A 6 12.94 12.12 0.33
N GLY A 7 13.24 12.35 -0.95
CA GLY A 7 12.57 11.67 -2.06
C GLY A 7 12.79 10.15 -2.03
N GLY A 8 14.04 9.72 -1.80
CA GLY A 8 14.39 8.30 -1.68
C GLY A 8 13.69 7.62 -0.50
N ILE A 9 13.69 8.24 0.67
CA ILE A 9 12.96 7.74 1.85
C ILE A 9 11.47 7.63 1.54
N GLY A 10 10.87 8.66 0.93
CA GLY A 10 9.45 8.64 0.55
C GLY A 10 9.08 7.48 -0.38
N ILE A 11 9.89 7.21 -1.41
CA ILE A 11 9.66 6.07 -2.31
C ILE A 11 9.83 4.73 -1.59
N LEU A 12 10.88 4.58 -0.78
CA LEU A 12 11.11 3.34 -0.02
C LEU A 12 9.98 3.07 0.96
N SER A 13 9.57 4.08 1.73
CA SER A 13 8.43 3.98 2.66
C SER A 13 7.13 3.64 1.93
N SER A 14 6.90 4.22 0.75
CA SER A 14 5.76 3.88 -0.11
C SER A 14 5.75 2.40 -0.50
N ILE A 15 6.88 1.89 -1.03
CA ILE A 15 7.00 0.50 -1.49
C ILE A 15 6.81 -0.48 -0.33
N LEU A 16 7.44 -0.19 0.82
CA LEU A 16 7.29 -1.00 2.02
C LEU A 16 5.83 -1.03 2.49
N LEU A 17 5.17 0.13 2.56
CA LEU A 17 3.78 0.22 3.00
C LEU A 17 2.84 -0.53 2.04
N LEU A 18 3.06 -0.41 0.73
CA LEU A 18 2.30 -1.16 -0.28
C LEU A 18 2.49 -2.67 -0.12
N GLY A 19 3.74 -3.13 -0.02
CA GLY A 19 4.08 -4.54 0.14
C GLY A 19 3.45 -5.14 1.39
N MET A 20 3.63 -4.48 2.54
CA MET A 20 3.05 -4.94 3.81
C MET A 20 1.52 -5.01 3.74
N THR A 21 0.87 -4.02 3.12
CA THR A 21 -0.59 -4.01 2.97
C THR A 21 -1.10 -5.17 2.13
N LEU A 22 -0.44 -5.45 1.00
CA LEU A 22 -0.80 -6.57 0.13
C LEU A 22 -0.56 -7.92 0.81
N ILE A 23 0.56 -8.07 1.52
CA ILE A 23 0.87 -9.29 2.28
C ILE A 23 -0.19 -9.52 3.37
N THR A 24 -0.50 -8.49 4.16
CA THR A 24 -1.54 -8.60 5.21
C THR A 24 -2.89 -8.94 4.61
N ALA A 25 -3.30 -8.32 3.50
CA ALA A 25 -4.55 -8.65 2.83
C ALA A 25 -4.56 -10.10 2.32
N ALA A 26 -3.45 -10.60 1.78
CA ALA A 26 -3.31 -11.99 1.34
C ALA A 26 -3.47 -12.96 2.51
N VAL A 27 -2.76 -12.72 3.62
CA VAL A 27 -2.84 -13.58 4.81
C VAL A 27 -4.26 -13.56 5.40
N TYR A 28 -4.86 -12.39 5.62
CA TYR A 28 -6.21 -12.30 6.19
C TYR A 28 -7.29 -12.90 5.28
N SER A 29 -7.12 -12.82 3.96
CA SER A 29 -8.08 -13.39 3.02
C SER A 29 -8.23 -14.90 3.16
N LEU A 30 -7.18 -15.62 3.59
CA LEU A 30 -7.22 -17.06 3.85
C LEU A 30 -8.10 -17.41 5.06
N TYR A 31 -8.21 -16.51 6.04
CA TYR A 31 -9.09 -16.71 7.20
C TYR A 31 -10.55 -16.44 6.84
N VAL A 32 -10.79 -15.41 6.01
CA VAL A 32 -12.13 -15.04 5.55
C VAL A 32 -12.68 -16.07 4.54
N ALA A 33 -11.82 -16.71 3.74
CA ALA A 33 -12.21 -17.73 2.77
C ALA A 33 -12.62 -19.08 3.40
N LYS A 34 -12.43 -19.29 4.71
CA LYS A 34 -12.81 -20.55 5.38
C LYS A 34 -14.33 -20.68 5.46
N PRO A 35 -14.89 -21.91 5.51
CA PRO A 35 -16.34 -22.13 5.53
C PRO A 35 -17.09 -21.48 6.70
N TYR A 36 -16.40 -21.12 7.77
CA TYR A 36 -16.92 -20.38 8.94
C TYR A 36 -16.39 -18.93 9.02
N GLY A 37 -15.58 -18.52 8.04
CA GLY A 37 -15.07 -17.16 7.88
C GLY A 37 -16.14 -16.27 7.23
N ALA A 38 -16.29 -15.06 7.77
CA ALA A 38 -17.40 -14.16 7.50
C ALA A 38 -17.68 -13.84 6.01
N HIS A 39 -18.89 -13.31 5.79
CA HIS A 39 -19.38 -12.67 4.58
C HIS A 39 -18.32 -11.80 3.87
N TYR A 40 -17.71 -12.34 2.82
CA TYR A 40 -16.94 -11.53 1.89
C TYR A 40 -17.84 -11.07 0.73
N ASN A 41 -17.47 -9.95 0.11
CA ASN A 41 -18.17 -9.46 -1.06
C ASN A 41 -17.87 -10.40 -2.25
N TRP A 42 -18.89 -11.11 -2.75
CA TRP A 42 -18.77 -12.04 -3.87
C TRP A 42 -18.16 -11.41 -5.13
N ARG A 43 -18.33 -10.09 -5.35
CA ARG A 43 -17.74 -9.38 -6.49
C ARG A 43 -16.24 -9.14 -6.34
N LEU A 44 -15.76 -9.03 -5.11
CA LEU A 44 -14.36 -8.71 -4.79
C LEU A 44 -13.56 -9.95 -4.38
N GLY A 45 -14.22 -11.05 -4.07
CA GLY A 45 -13.62 -12.24 -3.51
C GLY A 45 -13.04 -11.99 -2.10
N PRO A 46 -12.44 -13.01 -1.47
CA PRO A 46 -11.89 -12.90 -0.12
C PRO A 46 -10.76 -11.88 -0.04
N PHE A 47 -9.84 -11.90 -1.01
CA PHE A 47 -8.70 -10.98 -1.05
C PHE A 47 -9.15 -9.54 -1.28
N GLY A 48 -9.95 -9.28 -2.31
CA GLY A 48 -10.39 -7.92 -2.62
C GLY A 48 -11.27 -7.34 -1.51
N SER A 49 -12.10 -8.16 -0.85
CA SER A 49 -12.90 -7.70 0.30
C SER A 49 -12.02 -7.26 1.47
N VAL A 50 -11.02 -8.06 1.83
CA VAL A 50 -10.05 -7.70 2.86
C VAL A 50 -9.24 -6.48 2.45
N LEU A 51 -8.71 -6.44 1.22
CA LEU A 51 -7.94 -5.31 0.72
C LEU A 51 -8.75 -4.01 0.74
N PHE A 52 -10.04 -4.07 0.41
CA PHE A 52 -10.93 -2.91 0.47
C PHE A 52 -11.23 -2.47 1.91
N THR A 53 -11.36 -3.43 2.83
CA THR A 53 -11.76 -3.17 4.22
C THR A 53 -10.61 -2.64 5.06
N ILE A 54 -9.42 -3.26 4.95
CA ILE A 54 -8.26 -2.94 5.81
C ILE A 54 -7.09 -2.34 5.03
N GLY A 55 -7.02 -2.55 3.71
CA GLY A 55 -5.89 -2.12 2.89
C GLY A 55 -6.07 -0.78 2.18
N LEU A 56 -7.29 -0.24 2.10
CA LEU A 56 -7.57 0.96 1.31
C LEU A 56 -6.83 2.20 1.83
N ILE A 57 -6.88 2.46 3.15
CA ILE A 57 -6.19 3.61 3.76
C ILE A 57 -4.66 3.50 3.57
N PRO A 58 -4.00 2.38 3.93
CA PRO A 58 -2.57 2.21 3.69
C PRO A 58 -2.16 2.33 2.22
N LEU A 59 -2.96 1.82 1.29
CA LEU A 59 -2.70 1.94 -0.15
C LEU A 59 -2.74 3.40 -0.62
N VAL A 60 -3.71 4.18 -0.16
CA VAL A 60 -3.80 5.61 -0.47
C VAL A 60 -2.58 6.36 0.08
N ILE A 61 -2.18 6.08 1.31
CA ILE A 61 -1.00 6.71 1.93
C ILE A 61 0.28 6.34 1.17
N SER A 62 0.43 5.07 0.78
CA SER A 62 1.55 4.62 -0.04
C SER A 62 1.60 5.41 -1.35
N LEU A 63 0.46 5.56 -2.04
CA LEU A 63 0.37 6.34 -3.27
C LEU A 63 0.80 7.80 -3.07
N ILE A 64 0.36 8.42 -1.98
CA ILE A 64 0.74 9.80 -1.62
C ILE A 64 2.25 9.90 -1.42
N PHE A 65 2.85 8.99 -0.64
CA PHE A 65 4.29 8.97 -0.43
C PHE A 65 5.09 8.71 -1.71
N PHE A 66 4.56 7.90 -2.62
CA PHE A 66 5.19 7.70 -3.92
C PHE A 66 5.27 9.01 -4.72
N PHE A 67 4.16 9.74 -4.84
CA PHE A 67 4.13 11.00 -5.59
C PHE A 67 4.96 12.09 -4.92
N ILE A 68 4.89 12.22 -3.59
CA ILE A 68 5.76 13.14 -2.84
C ILE A 68 7.23 12.76 -3.07
N GLY A 69 7.57 11.48 -2.94
CA GLY A 69 8.92 10.96 -3.15
C GLY A 69 9.47 11.32 -4.53
N ILE A 70 8.70 11.06 -5.59
CA ILE A 70 9.07 11.41 -6.96
C ILE A 70 9.28 12.92 -7.12
N ASN A 71 8.39 13.75 -6.57
CA ASN A 71 8.53 15.20 -6.68
C ASN A 71 9.81 15.71 -6.01
N PHE A 72 10.17 15.15 -4.86
CA PHE A 72 11.41 15.48 -4.16
C PHE A 72 12.66 14.98 -4.89
N ILE A 73 12.63 13.79 -5.50
CA ILE A 73 13.73 13.30 -6.35
C ILE A 73 13.92 14.24 -7.55
N LYS A 74 12.84 14.57 -8.28
CA LYS A 74 12.89 15.49 -9.42
C LYS A 74 13.51 16.83 -9.02
N LYS A 75 13.05 17.39 -7.89
CA LYS A 75 13.60 18.65 -7.36
C LYS A 75 15.09 18.51 -7.02
N GLY A 76 15.49 17.41 -6.39
CA GLY A 76 16.87 17.19 -6.00
C GLY A 76 17.85 16.90 -7.14
N ILE A 77 17.37 16.49 -8.32
CA ILE A 77 18.18 16.31 -9.54
C ILE A 77 18.36 17.64 -10.30
N ASN A 78 17.36 18.53 -10.24
CA ASN A 78 17.38 19.83 -10.93
C ASN A 78 18.06 20.95 -10.12
N GLU A 79 18.42 20.68 -8.86
CA GLU A 79 19.23 21.55 -8.00
C GLU A 79 20.72 21.22 -8.13
#